data_AF-A0A0Q0I9R2-F1
#
_entry.id   AF-A0A0Q0I9R2-F1
#
_cell.length_a   1.000
_cell.length_b   1.000
_cell.length_c   1.000
_cell.angle_alpha   90.00
_cell.angle_beta   90.00
_cell.angle_gamma   90.00
#
_symmetry.space_group_name_H-M   'P 1'
#
loop_
_entity.id
_entity.type
_entity.pdbx_description
1 polymer ?
#
loop_
_entity_poly.entity_id
_entity_poly.type
_entity_poly.pdbx_seq_one_letter_code
_entity_poly.pdbx_strand_id
1 'polypeptide(L)'
;MKYLNYILLCISLLFTSNAFALEQKYHESVLPVIAAFKTQDKTEIAAHIRYPLKRQYPLPDIKNEAEFINRFDEVFDDELVAVIGSSNINTDWDSVGWRGIMLNSGVMWIDTDGKIIGINSHTAKEQAFAKRLIEQDKQSLHSSINTFEEPVLDWKMANYHIRVDDLGDRNYRYAVWSIDKKISDKPDMVLLNGDITFEGSGGNHHYTFKNGRYSYILHVTIIGCDTSPPGWLEVYKDDEQLLKERVISAE
;
A
#
# COMPACT_ATOMS: atom_id res chain seq x y z
N MET A 1 43.93 -50.06 10.92
CA MET A 1 43.84 -48.62 11.24
C MET A 1 42.55 -48.10 10.63
N LYS A 2 41.49 -48.06 11.44
CA LYS A 2 40.78 -46.85 11.86
C LYS A 2 39.95 -46.20 10.75
N TYR A 3 38.69 -46.64 10.74
CA TYR A 3 37.48 -45.94 10.33
C TYR A 3 37.62 -44.42 10.30
N LEU A 4 37.38 -43.81 9.13
CA LEU A 4 37.12 -42.38 9.04
C LEU A 4 35.64 -42.19 8.71
N ASN A 5 34.87 -42.01 9.77
CA ASN A 5 33.50 -41.53 9.75
C ASN A 5 33.48 -40.13 9.14
N TYR A 6 32.73 -39.93 8.04
CA TYR A 6 32.23 -38.61 7.68
C TYR A 6 30.78 -38.53 8.17
N ILE A 7 30.62 -38.03 9.39
CA ILE A 7 29.33 -37.57 9.91
C ILE A 7 29.06 -36.24 9.20
N LEU A 8 28.15 -36.26 8.23
CA LEU A 8 27.54 -35.05 7.70
C LEU A 8 26.59 -34.53 8.79
N LEU A 9 27.07 -33.61 9.62
CA LEU A 9 26.25 -32.91 10.59
C LEU A 9 25.36 -31.91 9.83
N CYS A 10 24.16 -32.35 9.45
CA CYS A 10 23.08 -31.44 9.06
C CYS A 10 22.71 -30.59 10.29
N ILE A 11 23.35 -29.43 10.43
CA ILE A 11 22.86 -28.37 11.30
C ILE A 11 21.66 -27.77 10.56
N SER A 12 20.50 -28.40 10.71
CA SER A 12 19.23 -27.71 10.52
C SER A 12 19.17 -26.65 11.61
N LEU A 13 19.55 -25.42 11.26
CA LEU A 13 19.17 -24.22 12.00
C LEU A 13 17.66 -24.26 12.13
N LEU A 14 17.22 -24.68 13.32
CA LEU A 14 15.90 -24.41 13.82
C LEU A 14 15.78 -22.88 13.82
N PHE A 15 15.14 -22.32 12.79
CA PHE A 15 14.47 -21.03 12.94
C PHE A 15 13.30 -21.29 13.88
N THR A 16 13.57 -21.39 15.17
CA THR A 16 12.56 -21.13 16.18
C THR A 16 12.23 -19.65 16.00
N SER A 17 11.04 -19.36 15.47
CA SER A 17 10.39 -18.07 15.66
C SER A 17 10.29 -17.87 17.16
N ASN A 18 11.30 -17.22 17.75
CA ASN A 18 11.14 -16.66 19.07
C ASN A 18 10.21 -15.47 18.86
N ALA A 19 8.91 -15.73 18.98
CA ALA A 19 7.96 -14.68 19.31
C ALA A 19 8.36 -14.20 20.70
N PHE A 20 9.34 -13.30 20.75
CA PHE A 20 9.66 -12.59 21.97
C PHE A 20 8.47 -11.70 22.26
N ALA A 21 7.96 -11.75 23.49
CA ALA A 21 6.92 -10.84 23.90
C ALA A 21 7.32 -9.40 23.56
N LEU A 22 6.34 -8.59 23.12
CA LEU A 22 6.56 -7.20 22.80
C LEU A 22 7.33 -6.51 23.93
N GLU A 23 8.37 -5.76 23.58
CA GLU A 23 9.17 -5.04 24.58
C GLU A 23 8.28 -4.16 25.47
N GLN A 24 8.51 -4.22 26.79
CA GLN A 24 7.69 -3.54 27.80
C GLN A 24 7.45 -2.05 27.51
N LYS A 25 8.44 -1.37 26.91
CA LYS A 25 8.37 0.05 26.55
C LYS A 25 7.23 0.39 25.58
N TYR A 26 6.77 -0.58 24.79
CA TYR A 26 5.67 -0.40 23.84
C TYR A 26 4.30 -0.74 24.44
N HIS A 27 4.26 -1.28 25.67
CA HIS A 27 2.99 -1.66 26.30
C HIS A 27 2.12 -0.44 26.59
N GLU A 28 2.74 0.69 26.96
CA GLU A 28 2.03 1.95 27.18
C GLU A 28 1.36 2.48 25.90
N SER A 29 1.89 2.13 24.72
CA SER A 29 1.32 2.50 23.42
C SER A 29 0.20 1.56 22.96
N VAL A 30 0.37 0.25 23.19
CA VAL A 30 -0.55 -0.79 22.67
C VAL A 30 -1.76 -1.03 23.59
N LEU A 31 -1.58 -1.08 24.90
CA LEU A 31 -2.66 -1.42 25.84
C LEU A 31 -3.86 -0.47 25.76
N PRO A 32 -3.69 0.86 25.62
CA PRO A 32 -4.82 1.77 25.42
C PRO A 32 -5.62 1.46 24.15
N VAL A 33 -4.93 1.11 23.06
CA VAL A 33 -5.59 0.70 21.81
C VAL A 33 -6.45 -0.54 22.05
N ILE A 34 -5.88 -1.59 22.65
CA ILE A 34 -6.64 -2.81 22.98
C ILE A 34 -7.86 -2.48 23.85
N ALA A 35 -7.70 -1.61 24.86
CA ALA A 35 -8.79 -1.20 25.74
C ALA A 35 -9.91 -0.47 24.98
N ALA A 36 -9.59 0.46 24.08
CA ALA A 36 -10.57 1.13 23.24
C ALA A 36 -11.35 0.15 22.35
N PHE A 37 -10.70 -0.88 21.80
CA PHE A 37 -11.41 -1.90 21.03
C PHE A 37 -12.28 -2.83 21.89
N LYS A 38 -11.99 -3.00 23.18
CA LYS A 38 -12.85 -3.74 24.11
C LYS A 38 -14.14 -3.00 24.45
N THR A 39 -14.13 -1.66 24.46
CA THR A 39 -15.35 -0.87 24.70
C THR A 39 -16.27 -0.87 23.49
N GLN A 40 -15.73 -1.13 22.29
CA GLN A 40 -16.41 -1.02 21.00
C GLN A 40 -16.98 0.39 20.73
N ASP A 41 -16.48 1.40 21.45
CA ASP A 41 -16.86 2.79 21.22
C ASP A 41 -16.06 3.36 20.04
N LYS A 42 -16.78 3.69 18.96
CA LYS A 42 -16.18 4.25 17.74
C LYS A 42 -15.41 5.54 18.01
N THR A 43 -15.82 6.33 18.99
CA THR A 43 -15.17 7.59 19.39
C THR A 43 -13.85 7.31 20.09
N GLU A 44 -13.81 6.34 21.00
CA GLU A 44 -12.57 5.94 21.68
C GLU A 44 -11.56 5.37 20.68
N ILE A 45 -12.02 4.52 19.76
CA ILE A 45 -11.18 3.98 18.68
C ILE A 45 -10.66 5.11 17.78
N ALA A 46 -11.51 6.07 17.41
CA ALA A 46 -11.13 7.19 16.54
C ALA A 46 -10.01 8.04 17.13
N ALA A 47 -9.96 8.20 18.46
CA ALA A 47 -8.89 8.91 19.15
C ALA A 47 -7.51 8.25 18.97
N HIS A 48 -7.46 6.98 18.58
CA HIS A 48 -6.24 6.24 18.29
C HIS A 48 -5.83 6.25 16.82
N ILE A 49 -6.55 6.91 15.91
CA ILE A 49 -6.18 6.92 14.49
C ILE A 49 -5.17 8.05 14.20
N ARG A 50 -4.15 7.76 13.38
CA ARG A 50 -3.27 8.79 12.80
C ARG A 50 -3.97 9.36 11.56
N TYR A 51 -4.41 10.61 11.63
CA TYR A 51 -5.05 11.28 10.49
C TYR A 51 -4.05 12.08 9.64
N PRO A 52 -4.24 12.14 8.30
CA PRO A 52 -5.21 11.36 7.53
C PRO A 52 -4.86 9.87 7.53
N LEU A 53 -5.86 9.00 7.70
CA LEU A 53 -5.66 7.56 7.56
C LEU A 53 -5.61 7.23 6.07
N LYS A 54 -4.42 6.84 5.61
CA LYS A 54 -4.15 6.48 4.23
C LYS A 54 -4.91 5.22 3.83
N ARG A 55 -5.52 5.26 2.64
CA ARG A 55 -6.26 4.13 2.06
C ARG A 55 -5.61 3.73 0.74
N GLN A 56 -5.79 2.47 0.34
CA GLN A 56 -5.33 2.01 -0.96
C GLN A 56 -6.20 2.65 -2.05
N TYR A 57 -5.56 3.30 -3.03
CA TYR A 57 -6.24 3.82 -4.22
C TYR A 57 -7.07 2.70 -4.88
N PRO A 58 -8.35 2.94 -5.26
CA PRO A 58 -9.01 4.23 -5.42
C PRO A 58 -9.79 4.77 -4.21
N LEU A 59 -9.67 4.15 -3.02
CA LEU A 59 -10.41 4.61 -1.86
C LEU A 59 -9.85 5.95 -1.36
N PRO A 60 -10.70 6.96 -1.11
CA PRO A 60 -10.24 8.22 -0.57
C PRO A 60 -9.81 8.07 0.89
N ASP A 61 -8.69 8.70 1.22
CA ASP A 61 -8.19 8.87 2.59
C ASP A 61 -9.30 9.34 3.55
N ILE A 62 -9.20 8.94 4.80
CA ILE A 62 -10.06 9.43 5.88
C ILE A 62 -9.32 10.57 6.58
N LYS A 63 -9.82 11.79 6.46
CA LYS A 63 -9.05 13.00 6.78
C LYS A 63 -9.06 13.38 8.25
N ASN A 64 -10.08 12.96 8.98
CA ASN A 64 -10.30 13.36 10.36
C ASN A 64 -11.23 12.39 11.10
N GLU A 65 -11.39 12.63 12.39
CA GLU A 65 -12.20 11.83 13.32
C GLU A 65 -13.67 11.73 12.91
N ALA A 66 -14.29 12.84 12.50
CA ALA A 66 -15.69 12.86 12.11
C ALA A 66 -15.95 12.04 10.84
N GLU A 67 -15.06 12.14 9.84
CA GLU A 67 -15.11 11.26 8.66
C GLU A 67 -14.91 9.81 9.05
N PHE A 68 -13.97 9.51 9.94
CA PHE A 68 -13.70 8.14 10.39
C PHE A 68 -14.89 7.50 11.08
N ILE A 69 -15.54 8.19 12.02
CA ILE A 69 -16.71 7.66 12.73
C ILE A 69 -17.83 7.34 11.73
N ASN A 70 -18.07 8.22 10.75
CA ASN A 70 -19.07 7.99 9.71
C ASN A 70 -18.72 6.83 8.76
N ARG A 71 -17.41 6.64 8.50
CA ARG A 71 -16.87 5.61 7.60
C ARG A 71 -16.31 4.40 8.35
N PHE A 72 -16.64 4.24 9.63
CA PHE A 72 -16.01 3.25 10.52
C PHE A 72 -16.07 1.84 9.94
N ASP A 73 -17.25 1.43 9.46
CA ASP A 73 -17.43 0.06 8.94
C ASP A 73 -16.77 -0.16 7.56
N GLU A 74 -16.24 0.89 6.93
CA GLU A 74 -15.33 0.75 5.77
C GLU A 74 -13.91 0.36 6.21
N VAL A 75 -13.58 0.43 7.49
CA VAL A 75 -12.24 0.13 8.03
C VAL A 75 -12.32 -1.10 8.96
N PHE A 76 -13.35 -1.16 9.80
CA PHE A 76 -13.47 -2.15 10.86
C PHE A 76 -14.83 -2.84 10.81
N ASP A 77 -14.82 -4.16 10.66
CA ASP A 77 -15.99 -5.00 10.93
C ASP A 77 -15.92 -5.60 12.34
N ASP A 78 -17.00 -6.24 12.77
CA ASP A 78 -17.12 -6.81 14.11
C ASP A 78 -16.05 -7.87 14.39
N GLU A 79 -15.62 -8.62 13.37
CA GLU A 79 -14.56 -9.62 13.48
C GLU A 79 -13.22 -8.95 13.78
N LEU A 80 -12.83 -7.94 13.00
CA LEU A 80 -11.59 -7.22 13.21
C LEU A 80 -11.58 -6.48 14.55
N VAL A 81 -12.70 -5.88 14.95
CA VAL A 81 -12.84 -5.25 16.27
C VAL A 81 -12.61 -6.27 17.39
N ALA A 82 -13.20 -7.46 17.27
CA ALA A 82 -13.01 -8.53 18.24
C ALA A 82 -11.57 -9.05 18.27
N VAL A 83 -10.92 -9.22 17.11
CA VAL A 83 -9.51 -9.64 17.01
C VAL A 83 -8.60 -8.65 17.74
N ILE A 84 -8.79 -7.34 17.53
CA ILE A 84 -7.96 -6.31 18.19
C ILE A 84 -8.25 -6.25 19.69
N GLY A 85 -9.53 -6.19 20.08
CA GLY A 85 -9.95 -6.08 21.48
C GLY A 85 -9.58 -7.32 22.32
N SER A 86 -9.47 -8.50 21.70
CA SER A 86 -9.10 -9.74 22.38
C SER A 86 -7.60 -10.07 22.32
N SER A 87 -6.81 -9.29 21.56
CA SER A 87 -5.39 -9.58 21.34
C SER A 87 -4.56 -9.59 22.62
N ASN A 88 -3.58 -10.49 22.65
CA ASN A 88 -2.64 -10.65 23.75
C ASN A 88 -1.33 -9.93 23.44
N ILE A 89 -1.02 -8.93 24.25
CA ILE A 89 0.17 -8.09 24.09
C ILE A 89 1.50 -8.85 24.11
N ASN A 90 1.54 -10.04 24.72
CA ASN A 90 2.76 -10.83 24.84
C ASN A 90 2.99 -11.78 23.66
N THR A 91 2.01 -11.96 22.77
CA THR A 91 2.08 -12.98 21.70
C THR A 91 1.66 -12.48 20.34
N ASP A 92 0.76 -11.51 20.27
CA ASP A 92 0.09 -11.13 19.02
C ASP A 92 0.70 -9.85 18.41
N TRP A 93 1.57 -9.18 19.16
CA TRP A 93 2.15 -7.89 18.82
C TRP A 93 3.67 -7.98 18.73
N ASP A 94 4.21 -7.48 17.62
CA ASP A 94 5.66 -7.46 17.36
C ASP A 94 6.13 -6.05 16.96
N SER A 95 7.28 -5.64 17.48
CA SER A 95 7.94 -4.40 17.01
C SER A 95 8.80 -4.70 15.80
N VAL A 96 8.61 -3.92 14.72
CA VAL A 96 9.35 -4.03 13.46
C VAL A 96 10.30 -2.83 13.27
N GLY A 97 10.80 -2.31 14.39
CA GLY A 97 11.71 -1.17 14.44
C GLY A 97 11.02 0.12 13.99
N TRP A 98 11.65 0.84 13.06
CA TRP A 98 11.13 2.13 12.57
C TRP A 98 9.80 2.01 11.82
N ARG A 99 9.39 0.81 11.40
CA ARG A 99 8.09 0.56 10.74
C ARG A 99 6.89 0.62 11.69
N GLY A 100 7.12 0.48 13.00
CA GLY A 100 6.07 0.47 14.02
C GLY A 100 5.86 -0.90 14.66
N ILE A 101 4.71 -1.02 15.32
CA ILE A 101 4.29 -2.18 16.10
C ILE A 101 3.11 -2.83 15.35
N MET A 102 3.24 -4.12 15.09
CA MET A 102 2.40 -4.88 14.19
C MET A 102 1.56 -5.90 14.95
N LEU A 103 0.25 -5.94 14.69
CA LEU A 103 -0.65 -6.99 15.17
C LEU A 103 -0.74 -8.13 14.15
N ASN A 104 -0.67 -9.39 14.62
CA ASN A 104 -0.97 -10.61 13.86
C ASN A 104 -0.36 -10.64 12.45
N SER A 105 0.97 -10.49 12.36
CA SER A 105 1.69 -10.51 11.06
C SER A 105 1.23 -9.46 10.04
N GLY A 106 0.63 -8.35 10.49
CA GLY A 106 0.37 -7.19 9.65
C GLY A 106 -1.09 -6.81 9.51
N VAL A 107 -2.01 -7.43 10.24
CA VAL A 107 -3.44 -7.09 10.20
C VAL A 107 -3.67 -5.60 10.50
N MET A 108 -2.95 -5.07 11.49
CA MET A 108 -2.97 -3.66 11.86
C MET A 108 -1.59 -3.20 12.32
N TRP A 109 -1.28 -1.93 12.05
CA TRP A 109 -0.03 -1.28 12.42
C TRP A 109 -0.33 -0.07 13.29
N ILE A 110 0.44 0.07 14.37
CA ILE A 110 0.46 1.27 15.20
C ILE A 110 1.88 1.83 15.29
N ASP A 111 2.01 3.13 15.47
CA ASP A 111 3.29 3.76 15.79
C ASP A 111 3.57 3.73 17.31
N THR A 112 4.74 4.24 17.69
CA THR A 112 5.19 4.25 19.08
C THR A 112 4.37 5.17 19.99
N ASP A 113 3.54 6.06 19.44
CA ASP A 113 2.63 6.91 20.21
C ASP A 113 1.26 6.25 20.44
N GLY A 114 1.09 5.00 19.98
CA GLY A 114 -0.19 4.29 20.08
C GLY A 114 -1.22 4.79 19.08
N LYS A 115 -0.77 5.33 17.93
CA LYS A 115 -1.66 5.70 16.82
C LYS A 115 -1.64 4.63 15.74
N ILE A 116 -2.83 4.24 15.28
CA ILE A 116 -3.04 3.33 14.17
C ILE A 116 -2.65 4.06 12.87
N ILE A 117 -1.70 3.47 12.17
CA ILE A 117 -1.09 4.01 10.95
C ILE A 117 -1.40 3.17 9.70
N GLY A 118 -1.94 1.96 9.88
CA GLY A 118 -2.30 1.09 8.75
C GLY A 118 -3.19 -0.07 9.17
N ILE A 119 -4.09 -0.47 8.27
CA ILE A 119 -4.97 -1.62 8.40
C ILE A 119 -4.87 -2.38 7.07
N ASN A 120 -4.55 -3.68 7.13
CA ASN A 120 -4.41 -4.55 5.96
C ASN A 120 -5.54 -5.58 5.85
N SER A 121 -6.63 -5.38 6.58
CA SER A 121 -7.86 -6.15 6.43
C SER A 121 -8.81 -5.44 5.48
N HIS A 122 -9.59 -6.20 4.73
CA HIS A 122 -10.55 -5.67 3.75
C HIS A 122 -11.98 -6.04 4.12
N THR A 123 -12.74 -5.08 4.63
CA THR A 123 -14.15 -5.34 4.98
C THR A 123 -14.99 -5.49 3.70
N ALA A 124 -16.12 -6.19 3.80
CA ALA A 124 -17.05 -6.29 2.68
C ALA A 124 -17.56 -4.90 2.21
N LYS A 125 -17.68 -3.94 3.13
CA LYS A 125 -18.10 -2.57 2.83
C LYS A 125 -17.02 -1.80 2.07
N GLU A 126 -15.76 -1.97 2.46
CA GLU A 126 -14.60 -1.43 1.72
C GLU A 126 -14.55 -1.96 0.29
N GLN A 127 -14.63 -3.28 0.12
CA GLN A 127 -14.57 -3.92 -1.19
C GLN A 127 -15.71 -3.46 -2.11
N ALA A 128 -16.93 -3.37 -1.56
CA ALA A 128 -18.07 -2.87 -2.31
C ALA A 128 -17.91 -1.39 -2.71
N PHE A 129 -17.32 -0.57 -1.84
CA PHE A 129 -17.05 0.83 -2.14
C PHE A 129 -15.96 0.99 -3.21
N ALA A 130 -14.83 0.28 -3.08
CA ALA A 130 -13.77 0.27 -4.07
C ALA A 130 -14.30 -0.15 -5.45
N LYS A 131 -15.07 -1.25 -5.52
CA LYS A 131 -15.70 -1.70 -6.76
C LYS A 131 -16.58 -0.64 -7.40
N ARG A 132 -17.38 0.08 -6.59
CA ARG A 132 -18.21 1.18 -7.10
C ARG A 132 -17.37 2.31 -7.69
N LEU A 133 -16.28 2.70 -7.02
CA LEU A 133 -15.37 3.72 -7.51
C LEU A 133 -14.71 3.31 -8.83
N ILE A 134 -14.24 2.06 -8.93
CA ILE A 134 -13.66 1.50 -10.15
C ILE A 134 -14.66 1.52 -11.30
N GLU A 135 -15.91 1.13 -11.08
CA GLU A 135 -16.93 1.16 -12.14
C GLU A 135 -17.30 2.59 -12.58
N GLN A 136 -17.27 3.57 -11.66
CA GLN A 136 -17.44 4.97 -12.00
C GLN A 136 -16.25 5.51 -12.80
N ASP A 137 -15.04 5.13 -12.41
CA ASP A 137 -13.80 5.49 -13.08
C ASP A 137 -13.78 4.98 -14.52
N LYS A 138 -14.11 3.70 -14.74
CA LYS A 138 -14.30 3.11 -16.08
C LYS A 138 -15.24 3.93 -16.95
N GLN A 139 -16.37 4.40 -16.41
CA GLN A 139 -17.34 5.20 -17.18
C GLN A 139 -16.82 6.59 -17.55
N SER A 140 -15.83 7.12 -16.81
CA SER A 140 -15.26 8.45 -17.04
C SER A 140 -14.16 8.46 -18.11
N LEU A 141 -13.56 7.31 -18.40
CA LEU A 141 -12.42 7.15 -19.30
C LEU A 141 -12.84 7.02 -20.78
N HIS A 142 -11.92 7.38 -21.68
CA HIS A 142 -12.09 7.09 -23.10
C HIS A 142 -12.25 5.58 -23.35
N SER A 143 -13.12 5.20 -24.29
CA SER A 143 -13.47 3.80 -24.57
C SER A 143 -12.31 2.90 -24.99
N SER A 144 -11.18 3.47 -25.43
CA SER A 144 -9.98 2.70 -25.75
C SER A 144 -9.25 2.13 -24.52
N ILE A 145 -9.57 2.60 -23.31
CA ILE A 145 -8.89 2.21 -22.07
C ILE A 145 -9.86 2.00 -20.89
N ASN A 146 -11.17 2.01 -21.08
CA ASN A 146 -12.12 1.87 -19.97
C ASN A 146 -12.33 0.42 -19.47
N THR A 147 -11.55 -0.54 -19.98
CA THR A 147 -11.56 -1.93 -19.51
C THR A 147 -10.25 -2.22 -18.78
N PHE A 148 -10.36 -2.54 -17.50
CA PHE A 148 -9.26 -2.91 -16.58
C PHE A 148 -9.84 -3.58 -15.33
N GLU A 149 -9.00 -4.26 -14.55
CA GLU A 149 -9.38 -4.81 -13.25
C GLU A 149 -9.31 -3.73 -12.18
N GLU A 150 -8.13 -3.14 -12.00
CA GLU A 150 -7.88 -2.14 -10.96
C GLU A 150 -7.05 -0.96 -11.50
N PRO A 151 -7.36 0.27 -11.06
CA PRO A 151 -6.51 1.41 -11.33
C PRO A 151 -5.38 1.41 -10.28
N VAL A 152 -4.11 1.47 -10.72
CA VAL A 152 -2.96 1.34 -9.80
C VAL A 152 -2.19 2.65 -9.61
N LEU A 153 -2.20 3.54 -10.62
CA LEU A 153 -1.62 4.88 -10.50
C LEU A 153 -2.47 5.90 -11.27
N ASP A 154 -2.69 7.05 -10.66
CA ASP A 154 -3.24 8.25 -11.30
C ASP A 154 -2.37 9.46 -10.92
N TRP A 155 -1.49 9.86 -11.84
CA TRP A 155 -0.43 10.84 -11.59
C TRP A 155 -0.58 12.09 -12.42
N LYS A 156 -0.50 13.24 -11.76
CA LYS A 156 -0.35 14.54 -12.40
C LYS A 156 1.10 15.01 -12.29
N MET A 157 1.69 15.28 -13.43
CA MET A 157 3.03 15.87 -13.59
C MET A 157 2.89 17.31 -14.11
N ALA A 158 3.99 17.98 -14.43
CA ALA A 158 3.92 19.37 -14.90
C ALA A 158 3.23 19.48 -16.27
N ASN A 159 3.53 18.53 -17.16
CA ASN A 159 3.05 18.56 -18.56
C ASN A 159 2.17 17.38 -18.93
N TYR A 160 2.03 16.38 -18.05
CA TYR A 160 1.38 15.12 -18.36
C TYR A 160 0.45 14.65 -17.24
N HIS A 161 -0.64 14.01 -17.65
CA HIS A 161 -1.42 13.12 -16.80
C HIS A 161 -1.05 11.70 -17.20
N ILE A 162 -0.52 10.92 -16.26
CA ILE A 162 -0.17 9.51 -16.45
C ILE A 162 -1.09 8.65 -15.62
N ARG A 163 -1.54 7.55 -16.21
CA ARG A 163 -2.33 6.53 -15.54
C ARG A 163 -1.71 5.16 -15.77
N VAL A 164 -1.72 4.33 -14.75
CA VAL A 164 -1.43 2.90 -14.87
C VAL A 164 -2.61 2.09 -14.36
N ASP A 165 -3.01 1.09 -15.13
CA ASP A 165 -4.08 0.15 -14.80
C ASP A 165 -3.52 -1.27 -14.75
N ASP A 166 -3.98 -2.08 -13.81
CA ASP A 166 -3.86 -3.54 -13.84
C ASP A 166 -4.96 -4.11 -14.73
N LEU A 167 -4.58 -4.86 -15.77
CA LEU A 167 -5.50 -5.54 -16.67
C LEU A 167 -5.79 -6.98 -16.24
N GLY A 168 -5.22 -7.43 -15.13
CA GLY A 168 -5.21 -8.83 -14.69
C GLY A 168 -3.96 -9.57 -15.15
N ASP A 169 -3.71 -10.73 -14.53
CA ASP A 169 -2.61 -11.64 -14.89
C ASP A 169 -1.21 -10.98 -14.95
N ARG A 170 -0.96 -9.99 -14.07
CA ARG A 170 0.28 -9.19 -14.03
C ARG A 170 0.55 -8.41 -15.33
N ASN A 171 -0.49 -8.02 -16.04
CA ASN A 171 -0.39 -7.21 -17.25
C ASN A 171 -0.82 -5.77 -16.95
N TYR A 172 0.15 -4.86 -16.92
CA TYR A 172 -0.14 -3.45 -16.70
C TYR A 172 -0.29 -2.68 -18.01
N ARG A 173 -1.14 -1.65 -17.99
CA ARG A 173 -1.28 -0.66 -19.07
C ARG A 173 -0.86 0.71 -18.58
N TYR A 174 -0.01 1.37 -19.36
CA TYR A 174 0.32 2.79 -19.23
C TYR A 174 -0.51 3.60 -20.22
N ALA A 175 -1.13 4.68 -19.75
CA ALA A 175 -1.77 5.68 -20.60
C ALA A 175 -1.27 7.07 -20.20
N VAL A 176 -1.04 7.93 -21.19
CA VAL A 176 -0.61 9.32 -20.95
C VAL A 176 -1.39 10.29 -21.80
N TRP A 177 -1.66 11.44 -21.22
CA TRP A 177 -2.25 12.61 -21.86
C TRP A 177 -1.38 13.82 -21.58
N SER A 178 -1.35 14.74 -22.53
CA SER A 178 -0.95 16.13 -22.29
C SER A 178 -1.85 16.72 -21.20
N ILE A 179 -1.31 17.55 -20.31
CA ILE A 179 -2.00 18.02 -19.09
C ILE A 179 -3.28 18.84 -19.37
N ASP A 180 -3.45 19.36 -20.58
CA ASP A 180 -4.61 20.10 -21.04
C ASP A 180 -5.77 19.21 -21.51
N LYS A 181 -5.54 17.90 -21.69
CA LYS A 181 -6.57 16.94 -22.10
C LYS A 181 -7.33 16.36 -20.91
N LYS A 182 -8.56 15.94 -21.17
CA LYS A 182 -9.38 15.21 -20.21
C LYS A 182 -9.09 13.71 -20.32
N ILE A 183 -9.25 12.96 -19.24
CA ILE A 183 -9.16 11.49 -19.22
C ILE A 183 -10.21 10.80 -20.12
N SER A 184 -11.30 11.51 -20.43
CA SER A 184 -12.33 11.07 -21.39
C SER A 184 -11.88 11.21 -22.84
N ASP A 185 -10.85 12.01 -23.12
CA ASP A 185 -10.26 12.13 -24.45
C ASP A 185 -9.35 10.93 -24.74
N LYS A 186 -9.12 10.64 -26.01
CA LYS A 186 -8.19 9.58 -26.39
C LYS A 186 -6.78 9.90 -25.86
N PRO A 187 -6.12 8.96 -25.16
CA PRO A 187 -4.74 9.15 -24.69
C PRO A 187 -3.78 9.45 -25.85
N ASP A 188 -2.75 10.24 -25.57
CA ASP A 188 -1.67 10.53 -26.51
C ASP A 188 -0.84 9.28 -26.81
N MET A 189 -0.67 8.42 -25.81
CA MET A 189 0.00 7.13 -25.97
C MET A 189 -0.56 6.11 -24.97
N VAL A 190 -0.64 4.86 -25.42
CA VAL A 190 -0.98 3.69 -24.59
C VAL A 190 0.09 2.64 -24.81
N LEU A 191 0.65 2.10 -23.72
CA LEU A 191 1.59 0.99 -23.74
C LEU A 191 1.02 -0.17 -22.91
N LEU A 192 1.21 -1.39 -23.37
CA LEU A 192 0.72 -2.62 -22.74
C LEU A 192 1.88 -3.50 -22.32
N ASN A 193 1.58 -4.56 -21.57
CA ASN A 193 2.57 -5.53 -21.08
C ASN A 193 3.64 -4.86 -20.21
N GLY A 194 3.20 -3.97 -19.33
CA GLY A 194 4.07 -3.43 -18.30
C GLY A 194 4.39 -4.48 -17.24
N ASP A 195 5.58 -4.39 -16.67
CA ASP A 195 6.04 -5.24 -15.56
C ASP A 195 6.19 -4.40 -14.29
N ILE A 196 6.00 -5.03 -13.12
CA ILE A 196 6.26 -4.44 -11.80
C ILE A 196 7.49 -5.08 -11.15
N THR A 197 8.35 -4.27 -10.53
CA THR A 197 9.50 -4.74 -9.75
C THR A 197 9.55 -4.05 -8.39
N PHE A 198 9.56 -4.83 -7.31
CA PHE A 198 9.64 -4.32 -5.94
C PHE A 198 11.09 -4.08 -5.49
N GLU A 199 11.29 -2.97 -4.79
CA GLU A 199 12.56 -2.50 -4.26
C GLU A 199 12.62 -2.78 -2.75
N GLY A 200 13.03 -4.01 -2.42
CA GLY A 200 13.10 -4.49 -1.05
C GLY A 200 11.74 -4.76 -0.42
N SER A 201 11.67 -4.76 0.92
CA SER A 201 10.46 -5.09 1.69
C SER A 201 9.64 -3.87 2.13
N GLY A 202 10.03 -2.67 1.69
CA GLY A 202 9.34 -1.42 2.03
C GLY A 202 8.13 -1.10 1.15
N GLY A 203 7.91 -1.88 0.09
CA GLY A 203 6.81 -1.65 -0.85
C GLY A 203 7.11 -0.60 -1.92
N ASN A 204 8.24 0.13 -1.85
CA ASN A 204 8.73 0.88 -3.01
C ASN A 204 8.89 -0.07 -4.19
N HIS A 205 8.53 0.39 -5.38
CA HIS A 205 8.54 -0.44 -6.58
C HIS A 205 8.57 0.47 -7.81
N HIS A 206 8.70 -0.14 -8.99
CA HIS A 206 8.51 0.58 -10.24
C HIS A 206 7.77 -0.26 -11.27
N TYR A 207 7.02 0.42 -12.13
CA TYR A 207 6.43 -0.14 -13.34
C TYR A 207 7.30 0.18 -14.55
N THR A 208 7.58 -0.81 -15.40
CA THR A 208 8.38 -0.63 -16.61
C THR A 208 7.57 -0.94 -17.86
N PHE A 209 7.59 -0.02 -18.82
CA PHE A 209 6.96 -0.19 -20.14
C PHE A 209 8.00 0.02 -21.25
N LYS A 210 7.86 -0.72 -22.36
CA LYS A 210 8.75 -0.63 -23.53
C LYS A 210 7.99 -0.17 -24.77
N ASN A 211 8.62 0.68 -25.58
CA ASN A 211 8.12 1.08 -26.90
C ASN A 211 9.29 1.15 -27.90
N GLY A 212 9.59 0.02 -28.54
CA GLY A 212 10.78 -0.12 -29.37
C GLY A 212 12.05 0.15 -28.57
N ARG A 213 12.79 1.20 -28.95
CA ARG A 213 14.05 1.61 -28.30
C ARG A 213 13.83 2.41 -27.00
N TYR A 214 12.59 2.77 -26.69
CA TYR A 214 12.27 3.57 -25.51
C TYR A 214 11.82 2.70 -24.34
N SER A 215 12.16 3.14 -23.12
CA SER A 215 11.59 2.59 -21.90
C SER A 215 11.12 3.64 -20.94
N TYR A 216 9.98 3.39 -20.31
CA TYR A 216 9.31 4.27 -19.37
C TYR A 216 9.26 3.56 -18.03
N ILE A 217 9.88 4.15 -17.02
CA ILE A 217 10.00 3.57 -15.67
C ILE A 217 9.33 4.51 -14.69
N LEU A 218 8.25 4.05 -14.06
CA LEU A 218 7.47 4.81 -13.09
C LEU A 218 7.82 4.30 -11.70
N HIS A 219 8.66 5.04 -10.97
CA HIS A 219 9.06 4.71 -9.62
C HIS A 219 8.03 5.21 -8.61
N VAL A 220 7.52 4.31 -7.77
CA VAL A 220 6.52 4.58 -6.75
C VAL A 220 7.19 4.62 -5.38
N THR A 221 6.91 5.69 -4.63
CA THR A 221 7.42 5.88 -3.28
C THR A 221 6.32 5.55 -2.26
N ILE A 222 6.44 4.40 -1.61
CA ILE A 222 5.62 4.00 -0.46
C ILE A 222 6.27 4.46 0.84
N ILE A 223 7.59 4.30 0.92
CA ILE A 223 8.42 4.71 2.04
C ILE A 223 9.37 5.79 1.56
N GLY A 224 9.20 6.98 2.12
CA GLY A 224 10.01 8.16 1.88
C GLY A 224 10.10 9.05 3.13
N CYS A 225 10.59 10.28 2.95
CA CYS A 225 10.50 11.33 3.96
C CYS A 225 9.39 12.32 3.59
N ASP A 226 9.12 13.29 4.46
CA ASP A 226 8.06 14.31 4.25
C ASP A 226 8.21 15.11 2.95
N THR A 227 9.40 15.10 2.35
CA THR A 227 9.70 15.79 1.08
C THR A 227 9.77 14.86 -0.13
N SER A 228 9.58 13.55 0.07
CA SER A 228 9.56 12.59 -1.03
C SER A 228 8.31 12.81 -1.91
N PRO A 229 8.45 12.86 -3.24
CA PRO A 229 7.29 12.87 -4.12
C PRO A 229 6.57 11.52 -4.06
N PRO A 230 5.30 11.42 -4.49
CA PRO A 230 4.61 10.14 -4.65
C PRO A 230 5.37 9.16 -5.55
N GLY A 231 6.12 9.71 -6.51
CA GLY A 231 6.93 8.96 -7.44
C GLY A 231 7.66 9.85 -8.44
N TRP A 232 8.29 9.22 -9.43
CA TRP A 232 8.87 9.91 -10.57
C TRP A 232 8.86 9.03 -11.82
N LEU A 233 8.81 9.67 -12.99
CA LEU A 233 8.97 9.02 -14.28
C LEU A 233 10.43 9.18 -14.73
N GLU A 234 10.98 8.10 -15.27
CA GLU A 234 12.20 8.14 -16.08
C GLU A 234 11.92 7.59 -17.48
N VAL A 235 12.45 8.26 -18.51
CA VAL A 235 12.36 7.80 -19.90
C VAL A 235 13.76 7.64 -20.46
N TYR A 236 14.03 6.48 -21.03
CA TYR A 236 15.31 6.14 -21.65
C TYR A 236 15.13 5.81 -23.13
N LYS A 237 16.19 5.98 -23.91
CA LYS A 237 16.32 5.48 -25.28
C LYS A 237 17.68 4.84 -25.46
N ASP A 238 17.73 3.55 -25.81
CA ASP A 238 19.00 2.81 -25.97
C ASP A 238 19.97 3.03 -24.78
N ASP A 239 19.41 3.07 -23.55
CA ASP A 239 20.08 3.33 -22.26
C ASP A 239 20.47 4.79 -21.94
N GLU A 240 20.23 5.74 -22.84
CA GLU A 240 20.39 7.17 -22.55
C GLU A 240 19.13 7.74 -21.88
N GLN A 241 19.27 8.36 -20.69
CA GLN A 241 18.16 9.00 -20.00
C GLN A 241 17.77 10.31 -20.70
N LEU A 242 16.54 10.34 -21.23
CA LEU A 242 15.98 11.51 -21.91
C LEU A 242 15.14 12.40 -20.98
N LEU A 243 14.50 11.78 -19.98
CA LEU A 243 13.61 12.48 -19.05
C LEU A 243 13.76 11.89 -17.65
N LYS A 244 13.71 12.79 -16.65
CA LYS A 244 13.43 12.47 -15.25
C LYS A 244 12.53 13.55 -14.67
N GLU A 245 11.30 13.20 -14.32
CA GLU A 245 10.30 14.15 -13.84
C GLU A 245 9.59 13.62 -12.59
N ARG A 246 9.44 14.47 -11.58
CA ARG A 246 8.75 14.12 -10.33
C ARG A 246 7.24 14.27 -10.49
N VAL A 247 6.50 13.39 -9.83
CA VAL A 247 5.04 13.50 -9.69
C VAL A 247 4.71 14.69 -8.80
N ILE A 248 3.76 15.53 -9.21
CA ILE A 248 3.28 16.69 -8.43
C ILE A 248 2.20 16.24 -7.46
N SER A 249 1.24 15.45 -7.94
CA SER A 249 0.19 14.85 -7.12
C SER A 249 -0.19 13.47 -7.65
N ALA A 250 -0.58 12.60 -6.74
CA ALA A 250 -1.15 11.28 -7.04
C ALA A 250 -2.47 11.14 -6.30
N GLU A 251 -3.37 10.34 -6.87
CA GLU A 251 -4.51 9.77 -6.15
C GLU A 251 -4.22 8.32 -5.78
#